data_AF-A0A225WRC6-F1
#
_entry.id   AF-A0A225WRC6-F1
#
_cell.length_a   1.000
_cell.length_b   1.000
_cell.length_c   1.000
_cell.angle_alpha   90.00
_cell.angle_beta   90.00
_cell.angle_gamma   90.00
#
_symmetry.space_group_name_H-M   'P 1'
#
loop_
_entity.id
_entity.type
_entity.pdbx_description
1 polymer ?
#
loop_
_entity_poly.entity_id
_entity_poly.type
_entity_poly.pdbx_seq_one_letter_code
_entity_poly.pdbx_strand_id
1 'polypeptide(L)'
;MPFPEEAAIVSGTGEWSVGRKAKLFKPARNQMQSGIHQTKHWEIRFESPRTWENPLMGWTSTADPYVGLTTRFDTKEAAEHFAKKQGWELEIAEPAPVGDYYGKISYSHNFLPEHIETLIKQKGKKSAVQFKHPTGRRSNWVKTLKYHGNGVVAQHGGEAKE
;
A
#
# COMPACT_ATOMS: atom_id res chain seq x y z
N MET A 1 -5.46 -35.80 18.08
CA MET A 1 -6.53 -36.17 19.01
C MET A 1 -7.80 -36.29 18.20
N PRO A 2 -8.52 -37.42 18.27
CA PRO A 2 -9.57 -37.78 17.32
C PRO A 2 -10.94 -37.12 17.59
N PHE A 3 -11.10 -36.35 18.67
CA PHE A 3 -12.36 -35.71 19.01
C PHE A 3 -12.20 -34.17 19.02
N PRO A 4 -12.89 -33.41 18.15
CA PRO A 4 -13.01 -31.97 18.30
C PRO A 4 -13.74 -31.66 19.61
N GLU A 5 -13.46 -30.52 20.24
CA GLU A 5 -14.07 -30.03 21.52
C GLU A 5 -13.48 -30.59 22.84
N GLU A 6 -12.81 -31.76 22.85
CA GLU A 6 -12.24 -32.32 24.10
C GLU A 6 -11.16 -31.43 24.73
N ALA A 7 -10.40 -30.69 23.92
CA ALA A 7 -9.33 -29.87 24.44
C ALA A 7 -9.85 -28.69 25.27
N ALA A 8 -11.07 -28.21 24.96
CA ALA A 8 -11.71 -27.14 25.72
C ALA A 8 -12.16 -27.63 27.10
N ILE A 9 -12.54 -28.91 27.21
CA ILE A 9 -12.87 -29.58 28.47
C ILE A 9 -11.60 -29.74 29.31
N VAL A 10 -10.50 -30.20 28.69
CA VAL A 10 -9.21 -30.38 29.37
C VAL A 10 -8.59 -29.05 29.80
N SER A 11 -8.75 -27.97 29.01
CA SER A 11 -8.25 -26.64 29.36
C SER A 11 -9.08 -25.95 30.45
N GLY A 12 -10.25 -26.50 30.81
CA GLY A 12 -11.18 -25.88 31.76
C GLY A 12 -11.87 -24.62 31.22
N THR A 13 -11.71 -24.30 29.94
CA THR A 13 -12.29 -23.11 29.31
C THR A 13 -13.57 -23.42 28.53
N GLY A 14 -14.01 -24.69 28.53
CA GLY A 14 -15.11 -25.22 27.72
C GLY A 14 -16.38 -24.38 27.76
N GLU A 15 -16.87 -24.04 28.96
CA GLU A 15 -18.11 -23.27 29.14
C GLU A 15 -18.07 -21.88 28.48
N TRP A 16 -16.91 -21.24 28.44
CA TRP A 16 -16.71 -19.89 27.89
C TRP A 16 -16.22 -19.87 26.44
N SER A 17 -15.70 -21.01 25.98
CA SER A 17 -15.03 -21.15 24.68
C SER A 17 -15.91 -21.75 23.61
N VAL A 18 -16.67 -22.79 23.97
CA VAL A 18 -17.36 -23.65 22.99
C VAL A 18 -18.51 -22.88 22.36
N GLY A 19 -18.61 -22.94 21.03
CA GLY A 19 -19.63 -22.21 20.25
C GLY A 19 -19.37 -20.72 20.11
N ARG A 20 -18.20 -20.24 20.54
CA ARG A 20 -17.84 -18.83 20.40
C ARG A 20 -17.33 -18.52 19.01
N LYS A 21 -17.79 -17.40 18.44
CA LYS A 21 -17.35 -16.92 17.13
C LYS A 21 -15.97 -16.29 17.17
N ALA A 22 -15.10 -16.74 16.29
CA ALA A 22 -13.76 -16.22 16.11
C ALA A 22 -13.49 -15.99 14.63
N LYS A 23 -12.83 -14.88 14.33
CA LYS A 23 -12.45 -14.50 12.97
C LYS A 23 -11.02 -14.94 12.70
N LEU A 24 -10.83 -15.74 11.65
CA LEU A 24 -9.53 -16.12 11.12
C LEU A 24 -9.21 -15.26 9.90
N PHE A 25 -8.14 -14.47 9.97
CA PHE A 25 -7.75 -13.58 8.89
C PHE A 25 -6.25 -13.31 8.88
N LYS A 26 -5.72 -12.82 7.75
CA LYS A 26 -4.41 -12.19 7.73
C LYS A 26 -4.54 -10.71 8.03
N PRO A 27 -3.85 -10.15 9.03
CA PRO A 27 -3.93 -8.74 9.35
C PRO A 27 -3.48 -7.89 8.16
N ALA A 28 -4.26 -6.85 7.87
CA ALA A 28 -3.94 -5.90 6.82
C ALA A 28 -2.69 -5.10 7.18
N ARG A 29 -1.95 -4.62 6.17
CA ARG A 29 -0.82 -3.71 6.38
C ARG A 29 -1.34 -2.42 7.02
N ASN A 30 -0.67 -1.97 8.08
CA ASN A 30 -0.91 -0.63 8.62
C ASN A 30 -0.60 0.40 7.52
N GLN A 31 -1.61 1.14 7.05
CA GLN A 31 -1.45 2.07 5.92
C GLN A 31 -0.45 3.19 6.22
N MET A 32 -0.25 3.55 7.49
CA MET A 32 0.73 4.56 7.90
C MET A 32 2.18 4.07 7.79
N GLN A 33 2.40 2.77 7.63
CA GLN A 33 3.73 2.17 7.54
C GLN A 33 3.89 1.33 6.28
N SER A 34 5.07 1.41 5.66
CA SER A 34 5.37 0.60 4.47
C SER A 34 5.80 -0.84 4.80
N GLY A 35 6.00 -1.17 6.08
CA GLY A 35 6.46 -2.49 6.52
C GLY A 35 5.41 -3.59 6.31
N ILE A 36 5.83 -4.75 5.79
CA ILE A 36 4.97 -5.91 5.49
C ILE A 36 5.18 -7.11 6.42
N HIS A 37 6.05 -6.99 7.44
CA HIS A 37 6.40 -8.14 8.27
C HIS A 37 5.19 -8.67 9.06
N GLN A 38 4.37 -7.76 9.59
CA GLN A 38 3.21 -8.07 10.43
C GLN A 38 1.99 -8.59 9.65
N THR A 39 2.07 -8.79 8.33
CA THR A 39 0.94 -9.24 7.49
C THR A 39 1.09 -10.68 7.01
N LYS A 40 2.18 -11.36 7.37
CA LYS A 40 2.52 -12.68 6.82
C LYS A 40 1.78 -13.81 7.51
N HIS A 41 1.63 -13.70 8.82
CA HIS A 41 0.98 -14.69 9.69
C HIS A 41 -0.54 -14.58 9.62
N TRP A 42 -1.20 -15.66 10.02
CA TRP A 42 -2.63 -15.72 10.27
C TRP A 42 -2.92 -15.37 11.73
N GLU A 43 -3.98 -14.64 11.98
CA GLU A 43 -4.45 -14.32 13.32
C GLU A 43 -5.88 -14.82 13.52
N ILE A 44 -6.12 -15.43 14.68
CA ILE A 44 -7.45 -15.65 15.22
C ILE A 44 -7.72 -14.54 16.24
N ARG A 45 -8.82 -13.80 16.04
CA ARG A 45 -9.35 -12.84 17.01
C ARG A 45 -10.82 -13.11 17.28
N PHE A 46 -11.23 -12.89 18.52
CA PHE A 46 -12.63 -12.93 18.91
C PHE A 46 -13.28 -11.57 18.63
N GLU A 47 -14.57 -11.56 18.36
CA GLU A 47 -15.31 -10.31 18.28
C GLU A 47 -15.27 -9.59 19.62
N SER A 48 -15.04 -8.28 19.58
CA SER A 48 -15.00 -7.48 20.80
C SER A 48 -16.42 -7.38 21.38
N PRO A 49 -16.64 -7.78 22.64
CA PRO A 49 -17.91 -7.60 23.31
C PRO A 49 -18.13 -6.15 23.72
N ARG A 50 -19.26 -5.90 24.37
CA ARG A 50 -19.56 -4.62 25.02
C ARG A 50 -18.52 -4.29 26.08
N THR A 51 -17.78 -3.22 25.82
CA THR A 51 -16.97 -2.50 26.81
C THR A 51 -17.81 -1.38 27.44
N TRP A 52 -17.56 -1.05 28.70
CA TRP A 52 -18.21 0.07 29.39
C TRP A 52 -17.19 0.97 30.08
N GLU A 53 -17.61 2.17 30.46
CA GLU A 53 -16.79 3.11 31.22
C GLU A 53 -16.87 2.81 32.73
N ASN A 54 -15.72 2.74 33.39
CA ASN A 54 -15.65 2.60 34.85
C ASN A 54 -16.12 3.91 35.52
N PRO A 55 -17.19 3.90 36.34
CA PRO A 55 -17.76 5.12 36.92
C PRO A 55 -16.82 5.97 37.78
N LEU A 56 -15.74 5.38 38.31
CA LEU A 56 -14.81 6.09 39.19
C LEU A 56 -13.71 6.82 38.40
N MET A 57 -13.03 6.11 37.50
CA MET A 57 -11.82 6.59 36.81
C MET A 57 -12.02 6.90 35.32
N GLY A 58 -13.15 6.51 34.73
CA GLY A 58 -13.41 6.65 33.30
C GLY A 58 -12.68 5.64 32.40
N TRP A 59 -12.09 4.58 32.97
CA TRP A 59 -11.37 3.58 32.18
C TRP A 59 -12.31 2.62 31.45
N THR A 60 -11.87 2.11 30.30
CA THR A 60 -12.60 1.09 29.55
C THR A 60 -12.51 -0.27 30.27
N SER A 61 -13.63 -0.73 30.82
CA SER A 61 -13.78 -2.02 31.50
C SER A 61 -14.47 -3.04 30.59
N THR A 62 -14.15 -4.32 30.81
CA THR A 62 -14.76 -5.48 30.13
C THR A 62 -14.93 -6.64 31.10
N ALA A 63 -15.95 -7.48 30.87
CA ALA A 63 -16.18 -8.73 31.62
C ALA A 63 -15.52 -9.95 30.96
N ASP A 64 -15.05 -9.80 29.73
CA ASP A 64 -14.67 -10.92 28.88
C ASP A 64 -13.15 -11.13 28.82
N PRO A 65 -12.66 -12.34 29.13
CA PRO A 65 -11.23 -12.64 29.07
C PRO A 65 -10.67 -12.76 27.65
N TYR A 66 -11.50 -12.94 26.62
CA TYR A 66 -11.03 -13.18 25.25
C TYR A 66 -10.69 -11.91 24.48
N VAL A 67 -11.03 -10.72 24.99
CA VAL A 67 -10.77 -9.42 24.34
C VAL A 67 -9.29 -9.20 24.04
N GLY A 68 -8.41 -9.63 24.95
CA GLY A 68 -6.95 -9.51 24.79
C GLY A 68 -6.30 -10.67 24.03
N LEU A 69 -7.06 -11.73 23.71
CA LEU A 69 -6.51 -12.95 23.14
C LEU A 69 -6.33 -12.79 21.62
N THR A 70 -5.07 -12.74 21.19
CA THR A 70 -4.70 -12.81 19.77
C THR A 70 -3.77 -14.00 19.57
N THR A 71 -4.19 -14.95 18.74
CA THR A 71 -3.40 -16.16 18.48
C THR A 71 -2.84 -16.10 17.06
N ARG A 72 -1.53 -16.28 16.92
CA ARG A 72 -0.81 -16.19 15.64
C ARG A 72 -0.42 -17.57 15.13
N PHE A 73 -0.58 -17.78 13.83
CA PHE A 73 -0.26 -19.03 13.15
C PHE A 73 0.46 -18.76 11.83
N ASP A 74 1.32 -19.68 11.39
CA ASP A 74 2.01 -19.55 10.11
C ASP A 74 1.12 -19.98 8.92
N THR A 75 0.31 -21.01 9.13
CA THR A 75 -0.53 -21.65 8.10
C THR A 75 -2.01 -21.58 8.46
N LYS A 76 -2.89 -21.52 7.45
CA LYS A 76 -4.35 -21.46 7.64
C LYS A 76 -4.87 -22.75 8.28
N GLU A 77 -4.34 -23.88 7.84
CA GLU A 77 -4.73 -25.23 8.25
C GLU A 77 -4.43 -25.47 9.73
N ALA A 78 -3.28 -24.98 10.22
CA ALA A 78 -2.95 -25.04 11.64
C ALA A 78 -3.92 -24.24 12.51
N ALA A 79 -4.33 -23.06 12.03
CA ALA A 79 -5.29 -22.21 12.73
C ALA A 79 -6.68 -22.87 12.78
N GLU A 80 -7.15 -23.44 11.67
CA GLU A 80 -8.41 -24.18 11.60
C GLU A 80 -8.41 -25.42 12.50
N HIS A 81 -7.33 -26.20 12.48
CA HIS A 81 -7.20 -27.37 13.33
C HIS A 81 -7.20 -26.99 14.82
N PHE A 82 -6.53 -25.90 15.18
CA PHE A 82 -6.52 -25.41 16.56
C PHE A 82 -7.92 -24.97 17.01
N ALA A 83 -8.64 -24.20 16.19
CA ALA A 83 -9.99 -23.74 16.51
C ALA A 83 -10.99 -24.91 16.63
N LYS A 84 -10.94 -25.89 15.71
CA LYS A 84 -11.76 -27.12 15.78
C LYS A 84 -11.48 -27.90 17.06
N LYS A 85 -10.22 -27.99 17.47
CA LYS A 85 -9.83 -28.66 18.71
C LYS A 85 -10.41 -27.97 19.96
N GLN A 86 -10.53 -26.64 19.92
CA GLN A 86 -11.11 -25.82 21.01
C GLN A 86 -12.63 -25.63 20.93
N GLY A 87 -13.29 -26.13 19.87
CA GLY A 87 -14.74 -25.96 19.69
C GLY A 87 -15.17 -24.54 19.34
N TRP A 88 -14.31 -23.75 18.67
CA TRP A 88 -14.63 -22.39 18.24
C TRP A 88 -15.30 -22.38 16.87
N GLU A 89 -16.29 -21.50 16.69
CA GLU A 89 -16.93 -21.26 15.39
C GLU A 89 -16.08 -20.27 14.59
N LEU A 90 -15.49 -20.71 13.47
CA LEU A 90 -14.59 -19.90 12.68
C LEU A 90 -15.27 -19.20 11.51
N GLU A 91 -15.13 -17.88 11.44
CA GLU A 91 -15.38 -17.08 10.26
C GLU A 91 -14.06 -16.79 9.53
N ILE A 92 -13.90 -17.36 8.34
CA ILE A 92 -12.67 -17.22 7.56
C ILE A 92 -12.80 -16.01 6.64
N ALA A 93 -11.89 -15.05 6.79
CA ALA A 93 -11.72 -13.95 5.84
C ALA A 93 -10.45 -14.19 5.01
N GLU A 94 -10.62 -14.28 3.70
CA GLU A 94 -9.50 -14.43 2.77
C GLU A 94 -8.63 -13.17 2.75
N PRO A 95 -7.30 -13.32 2.59
CA PRO A 95 -6.41 -12.17 2.50
C PRO A 95 -6.75 -11.33 1.28
N ALA A 96 -6.76 -10.01 1.45
CA ALA A 96 -6.95 -9.11 0.32
C ALA A 96 -5.83 -9.34 -0.74
N PRO A 97 -6.18 -9.36 -2.03
CA PRO A 97 -5.18 -9.47 -3.09
C PRO A 97 -4.21 -8.29 -3.00
N VAL A 98 -2.92 -8.57 -3.14
CA VAL A 98 -1.93 -7.50 -3.28
C VAL A 98 -2.15 -6.87 -4.65
N GLY A 99 -2.08 -5.54 -4.74
CA GLY A 99 -2.19 -4.85 -6.03
C GLY A 99 -1.17 -5.41 -7.03
N ASP A 100 -1.66 -5.73 -8.22
CA ASP A 100 -0.88 -6.27 -9.34
C ASP A 100 0.05 -5.20 -9.92
N TYR A 101 1.14 -4.88 -9.22
CA TYR A 101 2.20 -3.99 -9.73
C TYR A 101 3.13 -4.76 -10.67
N TYR A 102 2.60 -5.23 -11.80
CA TYR A 102 3.41 -5.83 -12.85
C TYR A 102 4.02 -4.72 -13.71
N GLY A 103 5.28 -4.37 -13.45
CA GLY A 103 6.04 -3.41 -14.24
C GLY A 103 7.43 -3.15 -13.66
N LYS A 104 8.42 -2.89 -14.51
CA LYS A 104 9.73 -2.42 -14.06
C LYS A 104 9.62 -0.93 -13.77
N ILE A 105 9.45 -0.57 -12.50
CA ILE A 105 9.57 0.82 -12.08
C ILE A 105 11.06 1.18 -12.18
N SER A 106 11.42 2.00 -13.18
CA SER A 106 12.75 2.58 -13.31
C SER A 106 12.74 4.05 -12.93
N TYR A 107 13.84 4.53 -12.37
CA TYR A 107 14.01 5.97 -12.09
C TYR A 107 14.07 6.81 -13.37
N SER A 108 14.40 6.21 -14.53
CA SER A 108 14.42 6.92 -15.82
C SER A 108 13.04 7.42 -16.24
N HIS A 109 11.98 6.71 -15.83
CA HIS A 109 10.59 7.11 -16.11
C HIS A 109 10.18 8.43 -15.45
N ASN A 110 10.91 8.91 -14.43
CA ASN A 110 10.66 10.24 -13.85
C ASN A 110 11.04 11.38 -14.79
N PHE A 111 11.98 11.15 -15.71
CA PHE A 111 12.57 12.21 -16.56
C PHE A 111 12.31 12.01 -18.05
N LEU A 112 12.03 10.78 -18.49
CA LEU A 112 11.81 10.45 -19.88
C LEU A 112 10.34 10.02 -20.09
N PRO A 113 9.54 10.82 -20.82
CA PRO A 113 8.29 10.35 -21.37
C PRO A 113 8.51 9.08 -22.21
N GLU A 114 7.60 8.13 -22.17
CA GLU A 114 7.71 6.82 -22.86
C GLU A 114 8.01 6.97 -24.37
N HIS A 115 7.42 7.98 -25.00
CA HIS A 115 7.68 8.34 -26.41
C HIS A 115 9.14 8.73 -26.67
N ILE A 116 9.83 9.36 -25.70
CA ILE A 116 11.24 9.73 -25.86
C ILE A 116 12.13 8.49 -25.68
N GLU A 117 11.80 7.58 -24.76
CA GLU A 117 12.53 6.31 -24.62
C GLU A 117 12.43 5.45 -25.90
N THR A 118 11.25 5.37 -26.52
CA THR A 118 11.07 4.64 -27.80
C THR A 118 11.85 5.29 -28.94
N LEU A 119 11.88 6.63 -29.03
CA LEU A 119 12.70 7.35 -29.99
C LEU A 119 14.21 7.18 -29.76
N ILE A 120 14.67 7.15 -28.50
CA ILE A 120 16.07 6.86 -28.15
C ILE A 120 16.45 5.44 -28.61
N LYS A 121 15.58 4.45 -28.39
CA LYS A 121 15.81 3.06 -28.82
C LYS A 121 15.88 2.93 -30.34
N GLN A 122 14.99 3.60 -31.10
CA GLN A 122 14.98 3.53 -32.56
C GLN A 122 16.08 4.34 -33.23
N LYS A 123 16.35 5.56 -32.75
CA LYS A 123 17.20 6.55 -33.45
C LYS A 123 18.55 6.81 -32.76
N GLY A 124 18.83 6.10 -31.66
CA GLY A 124 20.03 6.28 -30.84
C GLY A 124 19.99 7.54 -29.97
N LYS A 125 21.02 7.74 -29.13
CA LYS A 125 21.11 8.83 -28.12
C LYS A 125 21.30 10.25 -28.70
N LYS A 126 21.02 10.48 -29.99
CA LYS A 126 21.20 11.80 -30.62
C LYS A 126 20.09 12.76 -30.18
N SER A 127 20.43 13.68 -29.27
CA SER A 127 19.53 14.68 -28.69
C SER A 127 18.81 15.56 -29.73
N ALA A 128 19.47 15.83 -30.86
CA ALA A 128 18.97 16.69 -31.93
C ALA A 128 17.71 16.16 -32.64
N VAL A 129 17.43 14.85 -32.57
CA VAL A 129 16.23 14.25 -33.19
C VAL A 129 15.07 14.20 -32.19
N GLN A 130 15.38 14.16 -30.89
CA GLN A 130 14.42 13.93 -29.81
C GLN A 130 13.84 15.23 -29.26
N PHE A 131 14.65 16.28 -29.19
CA PHE A 131 14.27 17.59 -28.63
C PHE A 131 14.23 18.70 -29.69
N LYS A 132 13.97 18.35 -30.96
CA LYS A 132 13.89 19.32 -32.05
C LYS A 132 12.60 20.14 -31.93
N HIS A 133 12.69 21.34 -31.36
CA HIS A 133 11.58 22.28 -31.36
C HIS A 133 11.58 23.10 -32.68
N PRO A 134 10.42 23.42 -33.28
CA PRO A 134 10.34 24.25 -34.49
C PRO A 134 10.96 25.65 -34.31
N THR A 135 11.01 26.16 -33.08
CA THR A 135 11.72 27.41 -32.74
C THR A 135 13.09 27.17 -32.10
N GLY A 136 13.57 25.92 -32.04
CA GLY A 136 14.89 25.62 -31.50
C GLY A 136 15.97 26.36 -32.29
N ARG A 137 16.93 26.97 -31.58
CA ARG A 137 17.96 27.90 -32.12
C ARG A 137 17.47 29.30 -32.46
N ARG A 138 16.18 29.63 -32.24
CA ARG A 138 15.77 31.04 -32.13
C ARG A 138 16.22 31.53 -30.76
N SER A 139 17.08 32.54 -30.71
CA SER A 139 17.42 33.17 -29.44
C SER A 139 16.13 33.79 -28.87
N ASN A 140 15.86 33.56 -27.58
CA ASN A 140 14.83 34.31 -26.83
C ASN A 140 15.17 35.83 -26.73
N TRP A 141 16.28 36.24 -27.34
CA TRP A 141 16.75 37.61 -27.49
C TRP A 141 16.22 38.32 -28.73
N VAL A 142 15.24 37.75 -29.43
CA VAL A 142 14.36 38.57 -30.28
C VAL A 142 13.26 39.13 -29.37
N LYS A 143 13.64 40.03 -28.46
CA LYS A 143 12.67 40.96 -27.87
C LYS A 143 12.27 41.91 -28.98
N THR A 144 11.05 41.78 -29.46
CA THR A 144 10.35 42.86 -30.17
C THR A 144 10.05 43.98 -29.16
N LEU A 145 11.08 44.67 -28.65
CA LEU A 145 10.89 45.99 -28.06
C LEU A 145 10.92 46.98 -29.21
N LYS A 146 9.75 47.18 -29.83
CA LYS A 146 9.47 48.45 -30.49
C LYS A 146 9.43 49.49 -29.38
N TYR A 147 10.29 50.51 -29.47
CA TYR A 147 10.37 51.72 -28.65
C TYR A 147 11.20 51.71 -27.36
N HIS A 148 12.42 52.27 -27.51
CA HIS A 148 12.85 53.42 -26.71
C HIS A 148 13.54 54.44 -27.65
N GLY A 149 12.81 55.48 -28.07
CA GLY A 149 13.34 56.63 -28.82
C GLY A 149 13.39 56.49 -30.34
N ASN A 150 13.56 57.65 -31.02
CA ASN A 150 13.57 57.80 -32.48
C ASN A 150 14.93 57.50 -33.14
N GLY A 151 15.82 56.78 -32.47
CA GLY A 151 17.15 56.45 -32.97
C GLY A 151 17.22 55.07 -33.60
N VAL A 152 17.97 54.93 -34.71
CA VAL A 152 18.29 53.62 -35.29
C VAL A 152 19.45 53.00 -34.49
N VAL A 153 19.22 51.85 -33.87
CA VAL A 153 20.24 51.12 -33.10
C VAL A 153 20.74 49.93 -33.93
N ALA A 154 22.05 49.71 -33.95
CA ALA A 154 22.66 48.56 -34.63
C ALA A 154 22.20 47.25 -33.96
N GLN A 155 21.49 46.41 -34.71
CA GLN A 155 21.03 45.10 -34.26
C GLN A 155 22.18 44.11 -34.40
N HIS A 156 22.76 43.68 -33.27
CA HIS A 156 23.72 42.58 -33.24
C HIS A 156 22.97 41.26 -33.09
N GLY A 157 22.40 40.79 -34.19
CA GLY A 157 21.79 39.46 -34.31
C GLY A 157 21.70 39.08 -35.77
N GLY A 158 22.17 37.89 -36.13
CA GLY A 158 22.15 37.42 -37.52
C GLY A 158 20.71 37.36 -38.06
N GLU A 159 20.56 37.69 -39.34
CA GLU A 159 19.26 37.64 -40.02
C GLU A 159 18.62 36.25 -39.92
N ALA A 160 17.29 36.25 -39.81
CA ALA A 160 16.54 35.01 -39.83
C ALA A 160 16.80 34.29 -41.16
N LYS A 161 17.38 33.09 -41.10
CA LYS A 161 17.45 32.23 -42.29
C LYS A 161 16.03 31.81 -42.66
N GLU A 162 15.67 32.01 -43.93
CA GLU A 162 14.43 31.53 -44.56
C GLU A 162 14.21 30.03 -44.34
#